data_AF-A0A7D7RLU8-F1
#
_entry.id   AF-A0A7D7RLU8-F1
#
_cell.length_a   1.000
_cell.length_b   1.000
_cell.length_c   1.000
_cell.angle_alpha   90.00
_cell.angle_beta   90.00
_cell.angle_gamma   90.00
#
_symmetry.space_group_name_H-M   'P 1'
#
loop_
_entity.id
_entity.type
_entity.pdbx_description
1 polymer ?
#
loop_
_entity_poly.entity_id
_entity_poly.type
_entity_poly.pdbx_seq_one_letter_code
_entity_poly.pdbx_strand_id
1 'polypeptide(L)'
;MRRNIILLFTALLAFNLSFAQNKFESVMNSKKLGVSYKNVKSKDKEDFYQQYFWLTKVDELQAYPHLKEIKPRVLYSFVKEIMPQIPTKTLTKENKKFRDDAELSLDQYFKNKDWTNPVMALNLLTYVDPQNEKYFSVVKPESVVTMLPKKLYSFTSENQKTQEQKIYYMWIDEDEYKIVDIVPDPKKNEVFYSELKTILPNYSFPNFVPESARMGDKKVKSDADYYYITAFQVGNDNIVYKTLSFEDYIFVRYKKDGGPWTDVEHRDKKY
;
A
#
# COMPACT_ATOMS: atom_id res chain seq x y z
N MET A 1 38.63 7.67 10.98
CA MET A 1 37.54 8.34 10.24
C MET A 1 36.43 7.39 9.77
N ARG A 2 36.72 6.16 9.29
CA ARG A 2 35.69 5.17 8.89
C ARG A 2 34.71 4.72 10.00
N ARG A 3 35.10 4.82 11.27
CA ARG A 3 34.26 4.43 12.43
C ARG A 3 33.19 5.47 12.81
N ASN A 4 33.39 6.74 12.46
CA ASN A 4 32.45 7.83 12.80
C ASN A 4 31.35 8.01 11.74
N ILE A 5 31.56 7.56 10.50
CA ILE A 5 30.57 7.62 9.42
C ILE A 5 29.49 6.55 9.60
N ILE A 6 29.86 5.37 10.12
CA ILE A 6 28.91 4.29 10.42
C ILE A 6 27.97 4.69 11.56
N LEU A 7 28.49 5.35 12.60
CA LEU A 7 27.68 5.88 13.71
C LEU A 7 26.72 7.00 13.25
N LEU A 8 27.14 7.86 12.31
CA LEU A 8 26.26 8.86 11.72
C LEU A 8 25.16 8.23 10.83
N PHE A 9 25.47 7.19 10.06
CA PHE A 9 24.48 6.48 9.24
C PHE A 9 23.48 5.69 10.08
N THR A 10 23.91 5.04 11.17
CA THR A 10 22.99 4.36 12.10
C THR A 10 22.16 5.35 12.92
N ALA A 11 22.71 6.52 13.26
CA ALA A 11 21.94 7.58 13.90
C ALA A 11 20.90 8.18 12.92
N LEU A 12 21.27 8.43 11.67
CA LEU A 12 20.34 8.95 10.64
C LEU A 12 19.25 7.95 10.23
N LEU A 13 19.52 6.65 10.27
CA LEU A 13 18.49 5.61 10.07
C LEU A 13 17.60 5.40 11.31
N ALA A 14 18.12 5.66 12.52
CA ALA A 14 17.33 5.62 13.75
C ALA A 14 16.39 6.84 13.91
N PHE A 15 16.59 7.91 13.14
CA PHE A 15 15.72 9.10 13.17
C PHE A 15 14.45 8.98 12.33
N ASN A 16 14.17 7.84 11.68
CA ASN A 16 12.95 7.70 10.88
C ASN A 16 11.80 6.89 11.50
N LEU A 17 11.96 6.10 12.57
CA LEU A 17 10.83 5.32 13.11
C LEU A 17 10.91 5.10 14.63
N SER A 18 10.92 6.19 15.38
CA SER A 18 10.40 6.17 16.76
C SER A 18 9.36 7.28 16.89
N PHE A 19 8.36 7.23 16.02
CA PHE A 19 7.08 7.85 16.34
C PHE A 19 6.59 7.17 17.62
N ALA A 20 6.30 7.96 18.64
CA ALA A 20 5.64 7.46 19.84
C ALA A 20 4.48 6.57 19.39
N GLN A 21 4.48 5.31 19.82
CA GLN A 21 3.43 4.37 19.50
C GLN A 21 2.10 5.04 19.88
N ASN A 22 1.24 5.30 18.88
CA ASN A 22 0.04 6.07 19.12
C ASN A 22 -0.82 5.29 20.12
N LYS A 23 -1.16 5.96 21.23
CA LYS A 23 -1.85 5.37 22.40
C LYS A 23 -3.15 4.65 22.01
N PHE A 24 -3.74 5.02 20.88
CA PHE A 24 -5.01 4.52 20.40
C PHE A 24 -4.88 3.36 19.39
N GLU A 25 -3.67 2.95 18.98
CA GLU A 25 -3.43 1.91 17.97
C GLU A 25 -3.97 0.53 18.37
N SER A 26 -4.17 0.27 19.66
CA SER A 26 -4.79 -0.97 20.13
C SER A 26 -6.27 -1.10 19.77
N VAL A 27 -6.93 0.01 19.40
CA VAL A 27 -8.35 0.05 19.06
C VAL A 27 -8.52 -0.02 17.54
N MET A 28 -8.90 -1.18 17.03
CA MET A 28 -9.04 -1.46 15.59
C MET A 28 -10.46 -1.24 15.03
N ASN A 29 -11.21 -0.29 15.59
CA ASN A 29 -12.58 0.00 15.14
C ASN A 29 -12.95 1.45 15.48
N SER A 30 -13.44 2.21 14.49
CA SER A 30 -13.72 3.65 14.69
C SER A 30 -14.77 3.86 15.76
N LYS A 31 -15.86 3.08 15.77
CA LYS A 31 -16.95 3.19 16.75
C LYS A 31 -16.46 2.99 18.18
N LYS A 32 -15.65 1.95 18.43
CA LYS A 32 -15.05 1.71 19.75
C LYS A 32 -14.14 2.86 20.17
N LEU A 33 -13.34 3.38 19.25
CA LEU A 33 -12.47 4.53 19.52
C LEU A 33 -13.29 5.79 19.84
N GLY A 34 -14.37 6.04 19.08
CA GLY A 34 -15.29 7.16 19.30
C GLY A 34 -15.93 7.15 20.70
N VAL A 35 -16.31 5.98 21.22
CA VAL A 35 -16.83 5.83 22.60
C VAL A 35 -15.79 6.27 23.65
N SER A 36 -14.50 6.07 23.37
CA SER A 36 -13.42 6.41 24.30
C SER A 36 -13.13 7.92 24.37
N TYR A 37 -13.70 8.73 23.47
CA TYR A 37 -13.41 10.15 23.35
C TYR A 37 -13.57 10.94 24.65
N LYS A 38 -14.55 10.58 25.49
CA LYS A 38 -14.76 11.21 26.81
C LYS A 38 -13.53 11.20 27.73
N ASN A 39 -12.58 10.29 27.49
CA ASN A 39 -11.35 10.13 28.27
C ASN A 39 -10.12 10.71 27.55
N VAL A 40 -10.30 11.29 26.36
CA VAL A 40 -9.21 11.88 25.57
C VAL A 40 -8.87 13.25 26.15
N LYS A 41 -7.59 13.41 26.53
CA LYS A 41 -7.06 14.68 27.03
C LYS A 41 -6.68 15.57 25.85
N SER A 42 -6.67 16.89 26.04
CA SER A 42 -6.31 17.84 24.97
C SER A 42 -4.97 17.51 24.29
N LYS A 43 -3.96 17.09 25.07
CA LYS A 43 -2.65 16.69 24.55
C LYS A 43 -2.65 15.42 23.69
N ASP A 44 -3.67 14.58 23.79
CA ASP A 44 -3.80 13.31 23.08
C ASP A 44 -4.74 13.45 21.85
N LYS A 45 -5.32 14.63 21.61
CA LYS A 45 -6.34 14.83 20.55
C LYS A 45 -5.78 14.65 19.14
N GLU A 46 -4.55 15.08 18.88
CA GLU A 46 -3.91 14.93 17.57
C GLU A 46 -3.82 13.45 17.19
N ASP A 47 -3.27 12.62 18.08
CA ASP A 47 -3.16 11.17 17.91
C ASP A 47 -4.53 10.51 17.79
N PHE A 48 -5.51 10.96 18.58
CA PHE A 48 -6.87 10.44 18.56
C PHE A 48 -7.55 10.67 17.20
N TYR A 49 -7.56 11.90 16.71
CA TYR A 49 -8.24 12.24 15.46
C TYR A 49 -7.53 11.60 14.26
N GLN A 50 -6.20 11.54 14.27
CA GLN A 50 -5.45 10.83 13.24
C GLN A 50 -5.77 9.33 13.22
N GLN A 51 -5.82 8.68 14.40
CA GLN A 51 -6.23 7.28 14.53
C GLN A 51 -7.65 7.08 14.02
N TYR A 52 -8.58 7.93 14.45
CA TYR A 52 -9.98 7.83 14.07
C TYR A 52 -10.16 7.95 12.57
N PHE A 53 -9.49 8.90 11.92
CA PHE A 53 -9.46 9.05 10.47
C PHE A 53 -9.04 7.76 9.76
N TRP A 54 -7.91 7.17 10.12
CA TRP A 54 -7.48 5.91 9.52
C TRP A 54 -8.49 4.78 9.72
N LEU A 55 -9.07 4.65 10.92
CA LEU A 55 -10.08 3.63 11.19
C LEU A 55 -11.37 3.85 10.37
N THR A 56 -11.79 5.09 10.13
CA THR A 56 -12.95 5.34 9.25
C THR A 56 -12.68 4.85 7.83
N LYS A 57 -11.45 5.02 7.32
CA LYS A 57 -11.06 4.49 6.00
C LYS A 57 -10.97 2.97 5.96
N VAL A 58 -10.55 2.34 7.06
CA VAL A 58 -10.62 0.88 7.21
C VAL A 58 -12.06 0.40 7.20
N ASP A 59 -12.94 1.03 7.97
CA ASP A 59 -14.36 0.65 8.05
C ASP A 59 -15.05 0.83 6.68
N GLU A 60 -14.72 1.89 5.94
CA GLU A 60 -15.16 2.09 4.54
C GLU A 60 -14.71 0.93 3.64
N LEU A 61 -13.44 0.50 3.71
CA LEU A 61 -12.93 -0.65 2.94
C LEU A 61 -13.57 -1.98 3.36
N GLN A 62 -13.82 -2.18 4.66
CA GLN A 62 -14.43 -3.42 5.17
C GLN A 62 -15.93 -3.55 4.87
N ALA A 63 -16.59 -2.46 4.46
CA ALA A 63 -17.96 -2.52 3.99
C ALA A 63 -18.12 -3.32 2.68
N TYR A 64 -17.04 -3.51 1.92
CA TYR A 64 -17.05 -4.25 0.66
C TYR A 64 -16.91 -5.76 0.88
N PRO A 65 -17.84 -6.59 0.34
CA PRO A 65 -17.87 -8.03 0.62
C PRO A 65 -16.56 -8.78 0.34
N HIS A 66 -15.88 -8.44 -0.76
CA HIS A 66 -14.63 -9.08 -1.18
C HIS A 66 -13.41 -8.68 -0.34
N LEU A 67 -13.51 -7.61 0.44
CA LEU A 67 -12.45 -7.12 1.33
C LEU A 67 -12.69 -7.53 2.79
N LYS A 68 -13.89 -8.04 3.11
CA LYS A 68 -14.29 -8.41 4.47
C LYS A 68 -13.42 -9.51 5.09
N GLU A 69 -12.83 -10.37 4.27
CA GLU A 69 -11.93 -11.43 4.73
C GLU A 69 -10.53 -10.92 5.12
N ILE A 70 -10.16 -9.70 4.70
CA ILE A 70 -8.89 -9.09 5.08
C ILE A 70 -9.01 -8.59 6.52
N LYS A 71 -8.09 -9.04 7.39
CA LYS A 71 -8.04 -8.65 8.80
C LYS A 71 -7.97 -7.11 8.92
N PRO A 72 -8.73 -6.48 9.83
CA PRO A 72 -8.73 -5.01 9.97
C PRO A 72 -7.34 -4.41 10.21
N ARG A 73 -6.46 -5.15 10.91
CA ARG A 73 -5.08 -4.72 11.18
C ARG A 73 -4.22 -4.60 9.92
N VAL A 74 -4.46 -5.44 8.93
CA VAL A 74 -3.77 -5.38 7.63
C VAL A 74 -4.25 -4.15 6.85
N LEU A 75 -5.57 -3.97 6.72
CA LEU A 75 -6.14 -2.80 6.04
C LEU A 75 -5.75 -1.48 6.71
N TYR A 76 -5.68 -1.46 8.03
CA TYR A 76 -5.25 -0.29 8.80
C TYR A 76 -3.83 0.13 8.46
N SER A 77 -2.90 -0.82 8.43
CA SER A 77 -1.51 -0.52 8.10
C SER A 77 -1.38 -0.08 6.63
N PHE A 78 -2.11 -0.72 5.71
CA PHE A 78 -2.20 -0.25 4.32
C PHE A 78 -2.70 1.20 4.23
N VAL A 79 -3.79 1.54 4.93
CA VAL A 79 -4.34 2.90 4.99
C VAL A 79 -3.30 3.90 5.50
N LYS A 80 -2.56 3.59 6.57
CA LYS A 80 -1.50 4.46 7.10
C LYS A 80 -0.39 4.73 6.08
N GLU A 81 -0.07 3.73 5.26
CA GLU A 81 0.99 3.82 4.27
C GLU A 81 0.59 4.69 3.09
N ILE A 82 -0.67 4.59 2.63
CA ILE A 82 -1.18 5.43 1.53
C ILE A 82 -1.65 6.82 1.98
N MET A 83 -1.98 6.98 3.26
CA MET A 83 -2.41 8.25 3.89
C MET A 83 -1.59 8.52 5.17
N PRO A 84 -0.28 8.78 5.05
CA PRO A 84 0.58 8.99 6.21
C PRO A 84 0.27 10.30 6.93
N GLN A 85 0.41 10.29 8.26
CA GLN A 85 0.15 11.46 9.10
C GLN A 85 0.92 12.70 8.60
N ILE A 86 0.21 13.82 8.51
CA ILE A 86 0.78 15.08 8.04
C ILE A 86 1.48 15.79 9.20
N PRO A 87 2.76 16.21 9.05
CA PRO A 87 3.42 17.01 10.07
C PRO A 87 2.71 18.34 10.31
N THR A 88 2.30 18.56 11.56
CA THR A 88 1.44 19.70 11.93
C THR A 88 2.23 20.93 12.39
N LYS A 89 3.51 20.73 12.76
CA LYS A 89 4.39 21.79 13.28
C LYS A 89 4.65 22.90 12.26
N THR A 90 4.70 22.54 10.98
CA THR A 90 5.04 23.43 9.85
C THR A 90 3.83 24.11 9.20
N LEU A 91 2.62 23.91 9.75
CA LEU A 91 1.41 24.51 9.20
C LEU A 91 1.44 26.05 9.31
N THR A 92 0.90 26.71 8.29
CA THR A 92 0.66 28.16 8.29
C THR A 92 -0.34 28.55 9.38
N LYS A 93 -0.38 29.83 9.76
CA LYS A 93 -1.34 30.32 10.78
C LYS A 93 -2.79 30.08 10.36
N GLU A 94 -3.10 30.25 9.08
CA GLU A 94 -4.43 30.00 8.53
C GLU A 94 -4.82 28.52 8.62
N ASN A 95 -3.93 27.62 8.22
CA ASN A 95 -4.20 26.19 8.30
C ASN A 95 -4.31 25.68 9.74
N LYS A 96 -3.59 26.29 10.68
CA LYS A 96 -3.77 26.04 12.12
C LYS A 96 -5.17 26.45 12.56
N LYS A 97 -5.65 27.62 12.13
CA LYS A 97 -7.01 28.08 12.43
C LYS A 97 -8.08 27.11 11.90
N PHE A 98 -7.95 26.63 10.66
CA PHE A 98 -8.88 25.62 10.12
C PHE A 98 -8.93 24.34 10.96
N ARG A 99 -7.77 23.89 11.47
CA ARG A 99 -7.73 22.74 12.38
C ARG A 99 -8.40 23.04 13.71
N ASP A 100 -8.15 24.20 14.30
CA ASP A 100 -8.75 24.60 15.57
C ASP A 100 -10.28 24.70 15.45
N ASP A 101 -10.79 25.29 14.36
CA ASP A 101 -12.23 25.39 14.07
C ASP A 101 -12.86 24.01 13.83
N ALA A 102 -12.15 23.13 13.10
CA ALA A 102 -12.58 21.75 12.91
C ALA A 102 -12.61 20.96 14.22
N GLU A 103 -11.63 21.14 15.10
CA GLU A 103 -11.57 20.51 16.42
C GLU A 103 -12.78 20.86 17.27
N LEU A 104 -13.18 22.13 17.31
CA LEU A 104 -14.35 22.58 18.06
C LEU A 104 -15.64 21.86 17.61
N SER A 105 -15.78 21.66 16.30
CA SER A 105 -16.91 20.93 15.72
C SER A 105 -16.83 19.44 16.03
N LEU A 106 -15.65 18.83 15.86
CA LEU A 106 -15.42 17.41 16.16
C LEU A 106 -15.71 17.09 17.62
N ASP A 107 -15.25 17.94 18.55
CA ASP A 107 -15.52 17.81 19.97
C ASP A 107 -17.03 17.67 20.26
N GLN A 108 -17.89 18.39 19.54
CA GLN A 108 -19.35 18.31 19.69
C GLN A 108 -19.88 16.98 19.15
N TYR A 109 -19.49 16.59 17.93
CA TYR A 109 -19.91 15.33 17.32
C TYR A 109 -19.54 14.12 18.18
N PHE A 110 -18.31 14.08 18.69
CA PHE A 110 -17.86 12.97 19.53
C PHE A 110 -18.55 12.93 20.90
N LYS A 111 -18.78 14.08 21.54
CA LYS A 111 -19.53 14.15 22.82
C LYS A 111 -20.98 13.69 22.66
N ASN A 112 -21.62 14.08 21.56
CA ASN A 112 -23.02 13.73 21.26
C ASN A 112 -23.17 12.35 20.61
N LYS A 113 -22.06 11.67 20.29
CA LYS A 113 -22.02 10.38 19.59
C LYS A 113 -22.64 10.42 18.19
N ASP A 114 -22.61 11.58 17.54
CA ASP A 114 -23.10 11.78 16.18
C ASP A 114 -22.00 11.49 15.15
N TRP A 115 -21.56 10.23 15.13
CA TRP A 115 -20.40 9.79 14.34
C TRP A 115 -20.68 9.58 12.85
N THR A 116 -21.96 9.50 12.47
CA THR A 116 -22.40 9.24 11.10
C THR A 116 -22.71 10.52 10.33
N ASN A 117 -22.56 11.68 10.97
CA ASN A 117 -22.82 12.97 10.34
C ASN A 117 -21.83 13.23 9.19
N PRO A 118 -22.29 13.53 7.96
CA PRO A 118 -21.39 13.83 6.84
C PRO A 118 -20.46 15.01 7.11
N VAL A 119 -20.93 16.00 7.89
CA VAL A 119 -20.14 17.18 8.26
C VAL A 119 -19.03 16.81 9.25
N MET A 120 -19.22 15.77 10.05
CA MET A 120 -18.17 15.25 10.94
C MET A 120 -16.99 14.70 10.12
N ALA A 121 -17.26 13.93 9.06
CA ALA A 121 -16.22 13.41 8.17
C ALA A 121 -15.43 14.52 7.47
N LEU A 122 -16.11 15.60 7.05
CA LEU A 122 -15.46 16.77 6.47
C LEU A 122 -14.55 17.48 7.48
N ASN A 123 -15.04 17.74 8.70
CA ASN A 123 -14.22 18.35 9.75
C ASN A 123 -13.04 17.46 10.13
N LEU A 124 -13.22 16.14 10.15
CA LEU A 124 -12.14 15.20 10.42
C LEU A 124 -11.05 15.31 9.35
N LEU A 125 -11.44 15.32 8.07
CA LEU A 125 -10.53 15.53 6.96
C LEU A 125 -9.80 16.87 7.07
N THR A 126 -10.51 17.98 7.34
CA THR A 126 -9.91 19.30 7.56
C THR A 126 -8.94 19.31 8.74
N TYR A 127 -9.22 18.54 9.80
CA TYR A 127 -8.34 18.46 10.96
C TYR A 127 -7.03 17.74 10.63
N VAL A 128 -7.09 16.64 9.87
CA VAL A 128 -5.91 15.81 9.56
C VAL A 128 -5.15 16.25 8.31
N ASP A 129 -5.81 16.97 7.40
CA ASP A 129 -5.24 17.56 6.18
C ASP A 129 -5.85 18.95 5.90
N PRO A 130 -5.51 19.98 6.70
CA PRO A 130 -6.07 21.33 6.52
C PRO A 130 -5.64 22.01 5.23
N GLN A 131 -4.54 21.56 4.63
CA GLN A 131 -4.05 22.06 3.35
C GLN A 131 -4.80 21.42 2.18
N ASN A 132 -5.53 20.32 2.44
CA ASN A 132 -6.14 19.49 1.42
C ASN A 132 -5.10 19.04 0.36
N GLU A 133 -3.87 18.76 0.79
CA GLU A 133 -2.72 18.55 -0.12
C GLU A 133 -2.27 17.09 -0.19
N LYS A 134 -2.78 16.20 0.67
CA LYS A 134 -2.26 14.82 0.74
C LYS A 134 -3.34 13.75 0.74
N TYR A 135 -4.50 14.01 1.32
CA TYR A 135 -5.57 13.01 1.45
C TYR A 135 -6.64 13.16 0.36
N PHE A 136 -6.20 13.39 -0.88
CA PHE A 136 -7.05 13.38 -2.08
C PHE A 136 -7.10 12.01 -2.77
N SER A 137 -6.29 11.05 -2.32
CA SER A 137 -6.23 9.71 -2.90
C SER A 137 -7.35 8.85 -2.33
N VAL A 138 -8.21 8.32 -3.18
CA VAL A 138 -9.29 7.42 -2.77
C VAL A 138 -9.07 6.05 -3.40
N VAL A 139 -9.09 5.01 -2.56
CA VAL A 139 -9.08 3.62 -3.02
C VAL A 139 -10.42 3.32 -3.66
N LYS A 140 -10.41 2.82 -4.91
CA LYS A 140 -11.61 2.38 -5.64
C LYS A 140 -11.87 0.90 -5.31
N PRO A 141 -12.80 0.58 -4.41
CA PRO A 141 -12.87 -0.78 -3.87
C PRO A 141 -13.33 -1.80 -4.92
N GLU A 142 -14.13 -1.37 -5.90
CA GLU A 142 -14.53 -2.12 -7.09
C GLU A 142 -13.35 -2.49 -7.99
N SER A 143 -12.26 -1.73 -7.93
CA SER A 143 -11.03 -1.98 -8.69
C SER A 143 -10.05 -2.90 -7.96
N VAL A 144 -10.40 -3.35 -6.75
CA VAL A 144 -9.53 -4.24 -5.97
C VAL A 144 -9.61 -5.65 -6.52
N VAL A 145 -8.51 -6.14 -7.08
CA VAL A 145 -8.45 -7.47 -7.69
C VAL A 145 -7.68 -8.40 -6.77
N THR A 146 -8.29 -9.55 -6.44
CA THR A 146 -7.59 -10.65 -5.79
C THR A 146 -6.78 -11.41 -6.82
N MET A 147 -5.47 -11.22 -6.83
CA MET A 147 -4.56 -11.89 -7.76
C MET A 147 -4.19 -13.28 -7.26
N LEU A 148 -4.04 -13.44 -5.94
CA LEU A 148 -3.93 -14.73 -5.28
C LEU A 148 -4.84 -14.75 -4.06
N PRO A 149 -5.82 -15.66 -3.99
CA PRO A 149 -6.74 -15.74 -2.85
C PRO A 149 -6.00 -15.73 -1.52
N LYS A 150 -6.36 -14.75 -0.67
CA LYS A 150 -5.79 -14.56 0.68
C LYS A 150 -4.29 -14.26 0.75
N LYS A 151 -3.61 -14.07 -0.38
CA LYS A 151 -2.16 -13.83 -0.44
C LYS A 151 -1.80 -12.54 -1.16
N LEU A 152 -2.47 -12.15 -2.23
CA LEU A 152 -2.06 -10.99 -3.03
C LEU A 152 -3.26 -10.26 -3.64
N TYR A 153 -3.31 -8.94 -3.40
CA TYR A 153 -4.38 -8.06 -3.85
C TYR A 153 -3.79 -6.83 -4.55
N SER A 154 -4.41 -6.37 -5.63
CA SER A 154 -4.10 -5.08 -6.23
C SER A 154 -5.12 -4.03 -5.81
N PHE A 155 -4.67 -2.88 -5.31
CA PHE A 155 -5.50 -1.75 -4.93
C PHE A 155 -5.22 -0.57 -5.86
N THR A 156 -6.21 -0.12 -6.62
CA THR A 156 -6.09 1.14 -7.37
C THR A 156 -6.58 2.29 -6.51
N SER A 157 -5.71 3.26 -6.29
CA SER A 157 -6.06 4.56 -5.74
C SER A 157 -6.10 5.60 -6.84
N GLU A 158 -7.06 6.52 -6.78
CA GLU A 158 -7.16 7.66 -7.67
C GLU A 158 -7.01 8.96 -6.91
N ASN A 159 -6.14 9.84 -7.40
CA ASN A 159 -6.06 11.21 -6.93
C ASN A 159 -7.28 11.97 -7.45
N GLN A 160 -8.19 12.37 -6.58
CA GLN A 160 -9.42 13.05 -6.98
C GLN A 160 -9.17 14.43 -7.62
N LYS A 161 -8.02 15.06 -7.38
CA LYS A 161 -7.67 16.37 -7.98
C LYS A 161 -7.09 16.22 -9.38
N THR A 162 -6.14 15.31 -9.56
CA THR A 162 -5.40 15.15 -10.82
C THR A 162 -5.96 14.05 -11.71
N GLN A 163 -6.84 13.20 -11.18
CA GLN A 163 -7.33 11.96 -11.79
C GLN A 163 -6.23 10.91 -12.05
N GLU A 164 -5.01 11.13 -11.51
CA GLU A 164 -3.92 10.18 -11.63
C GLU A 164 -4.20 8.91 -10.80
N GLN A 165 -3.99 7.76 -11.43
CA GLN A 165 -4.16 6.47 -10.79
C GLN A 165 -2.81 5.90 -10.37
N LYS A 166 -2.82 5.29 -9.19
CA LYS A 166 -1.69 4.53 -8.65
C LYS A 166 -2.17 3.17 -8.19
N ILE A 167 -1.44 2.13 -8.58
CA ILE A 167 -1.74 0.75 -8.22
C ILE A 167 -0.77 0.31 -7.14
N TYR A 168 -1.30 -0.25 -6.06
CA TYR A 168 -0.56 -0.84 -4.95
C TYR A 168 -0.79 -2.34 -4.94
N TYR A 169 0.24 -3.12 -4.62
CA TYR A 169 0.12 -4.57 -4.47
C TYR A 169 0.35 -4.96 -3.03
N MET A 170 -0.69 -5.45 -2.37
CA MET A 170 -0.64 -5.88 -0.98
C MET A 170 -0.49 -7.39 -0.92
N TRP A 171 0.69 -7.84 -0.53
CA TRP A 171 0.96 -9.23 -0.19
C TRP A 171 0.69 -9.46 1.30
N ILE A 172 -0.02 -10.53 1.63
CA ILE A 172 -0.38 -10.90 3.00
C ILE A 172 0.28 -12.23 3.34
N ASP A 173 0.99 -12.26 4.46
CA ASP A 173 1.52 -13.48 5.05
C ASP A 173 1.01 -13.63 6.49
N GLU A 174 -0.02 -14.47 6.65
CA GLU A 174 -0.73 -14.72 7.91
C GLU A 174 -1.35 -13.46 8.56
N ASP A 175 -0.58 -12.77 9.39
CA ASP A 175 -0.93 -11.52 10.10
C ASP A 175 -0.08 -10.33 9.65
N GLU A 176 0.98 -10.59 8.90
CA GLU A 176 1.85 -9.58 8.32
C GLU A 176 1.41 -9.22 6.91
N TYR A 177 1.72 -8.00 6.50
CA TYR A 177 1.51 -7.56 5.12
C TYR A 177 2.73 -6.79 4.66
N LYS A 178 2.90 -6.75 3.33
CA LYS A 178 3.87 -5.89 2.66
C LYS A 178 3.22 -5.28 1.43
N ILE A 179 3.48 -4.00 1.19
CA ILE A 179 3.33 -3.46 -0.15
C ILE A 179 4.55 -3.87 -0.94
N VAL A 180 4.32 -4.54 -2.07
CA VAL A 180 5.36 -5.13 -2.89
C VAL A 180 5.35 -4.56 -4.29
N ASP A 181 6.51 -4.52 -4.92
CA ASP A 181 6.62 -4.19 -6.33
C ASP A 181 6.54 -5.48 -7.12
N ILE A 182 5.45 -5.72 -7.84
CA ILE A 182 5.32 -6.90 -8.71
C ILE A 182 6.09 -6.76 -10.03
N VAL A 183 6.54 -5.53 -10.34
CA VAL A 183 7.42 -5.24 -11.47
C VAL A 183 8.85 -5.27 -10.93
N PRO A 184 9.75 -6.11 -11.47
CA PRO A 184 11.12 -6.18 -11.01
C PRO A 184 11.81 -4.81 -11.09
N ASP A 185 12.56 -4.40 -10.06
CA ASP A 185 13.34 -3.14 -10.11
C ASP A 185 14.57 -3.34 -11.02
N PRO A 186 14.77 -2.52 -12.08
CA PRO A 186 15.94 -2.63 -12.97
C PRO A 186 17.30 -2.57 -12.28
N LYS A 187 17.41 -1.85 -11.15
CA LYS A 187 18.66 -1.70 -10.40
C LYS A 187 18.95 -2.88 -9.47
N LYS A 188 17.92 -3.61 -9.05
CA LYS A 188 18.05 -4.75 -8.14
C LYS A 188 18.05 -6.09 -8.90
N ASN A 189 17.36 -6.14 -10.03
CA ASN A 189 17.12 -7.35 -10.82
C ASN A 189 17.88 -7.31 -12.16
N GLU A 190 19.19 -7.04 -12.12
CA GLU A 190 20.01 -6.86 -13.33
C GLU A 190 20.04 -8.11 -14.24
N VAL A 191 20.09 -9.31 -13.64
CA VAL A 191 20.08 -10.58 -14.39
C VAL A 191 18.78 -10.74 -15.16
N PHE A 192 17.64 -10.52 -14.49
CA PHE A 192 16.31 -10.54 -15.09
C PHE A 192 16.24 -9.62 -16.32
N TYR A 193 16.69 -8.37 -16.17
CA TYR A 193 16.62 -7.39 -17.25
C TYR A 193 17.62 -7.65 -18.38
N SER A 194 18.78 -8.22 -18.07
CA SER A 194 19.77 -8.62 -19.08
C SER A 194 19.21 -9.72 -19.99
N GLU A 195 18.57 -10.74 -19.41
CA GLU A 195 17.91 -11.80 -20.15
C GLU A 195 16.71 -11.28 -20.94
N LEU A 196 15.85 -10.48 -20.29
CA LEU A 196 14.68 -9.88 -20.93
C LEU A 196 15.07 -9.06 -22.16
N LYS A 197 16.04 -8.15 -22.04
CA LYS A 197 16.46 -7.28 -23.15
C LYS A 197 17.19 -8.04 -24.27
N THR A 198 17.84 -9.16 -23.95
CA THR A 198 18.44 -10.03 -24.96
C THR A 198 17.36 -10.67 -25.86
N ILE A 199 16.18 -10.95 -25.29
CA ILE A 199 15.10 -11.65 -25.99
C ILE A 199 14.09 -10.67 -26.61
N LEU A 200 13.67 -9.68 -25.83
CA LEU A 200 12.70 -8.65 -26.14
C LEU A 200 13.30 -7.26 -25.84
N PRO A 201 14.19 -6.72 -26.71
CA PRO A 201 14.95 -5.50 -26.43
C PRO A 201 14.09 -4.26 -26.24
N ASN A 202 12.89 -4.23 -26.82
CA ASN A 202 11.97 -3.10 -26.76
C ASN A 202 10.86 -3.28 -25.71
N TYR A 203 10.87 -4.38 -24.94
CA TYR A 203 9.84 -4.64 -23.94
C TYR A 203 9.95 -3.66 -22.76
N SER A 204 8.84 -3.04 -22.42
CA SER A 204 8.67 -2.25 -21.20
C SER A 204 7.44 -2.74 -20.46
N PHE A 205 7.50 -2.70 -19.13
CA PHE A 205 6.32 -2.97 -18.31
C PHE A 205 5.34 -1.80 -18.44
N PRO A 206 4.07 -2.03 -18.82
CA PRO A 206 3.07 -0.97 -18.74
C PRO A 206 2.82 -0.55 -17.28
N ASN A 207 2.01 0.50 -17.09
CA ASN A 207 1.26 0.66 -15.84
C ASN A 207 0.03 -0.26 -15.92
N PHE A 208 0.06 -1.42 -15.25
CA PHE A 208 -1.02 -2.41 -15.34
C PHE A 208 -1.12 -3.30 -14.11
N VAL A 209 -2.31 -3.87 -13.91
CA VAL A 209 -2.59 -5.07 -13.09
C VAL A 209 -2.26 -6.30 -13.93
N PRO A 210 -1.43 -7.25 -13.44
CA PRO A 210 -1.00 -8.41 -14.21
C PRO A 210 -2.17 -9.24 -14.73
N GLU A 211 -1.96 -9.87 -15.88
CA GLU A 211 -2.98 -10.72 -16.49
C GLU A 211 -3.36 -11.88 -15.56
N SER A 212 -2.37 -12.43 -14.85
CA SER A 212 -2.61 -13.43 -13.81
C SER A 212 -1.46 -13.52 -12.81
N ALA A 213 -1.78 -13.96 -11.61
CA ALA A 213 -0.82 -14.52 -10.66
C ALA A 213 -1.29 -15.92 -10.24
N ARG A 214 -0.36 -16.87 -10.11
CA ARG A 214 -0.66 -18.23 -9.64
C ARG A 214 0.47 -18.79 -8.77
N MET A 215 0.13 -19.75 -7.92
CA MET A 215 1.14 -20.56 -7.23
C MET A 215 1.84 -21.51 -8.21
N GLY A 216 3.07 -21.87 -7.90
CA GLY A 216 3.78 -23.00 -8.50
C GLY A 216 3.14 -24.34 -8.19
N ASP A 217 3.69 -25.41 -8.77
CA ASP A 217 3.20 -26.76 -8.56
C ASP A 217 3.58 -27.26 -7.15
N LYS A 218 2.57 -27.45 -6.30
CA LYS A 218 2.72 -27.98 -4.94
C LYS A 218 3.33 -29.37 -4.87
N LYS A 219 3.29 -30.14 -5.97
CA LYS A 219 3.90 -31.48 -6.03
C LYS A 219 5.42 -31.40 -6.23
N VAL A 220 5.93 -30.27 -6.73
CA VAL A 220 7.34 -30.05 -6.98
C VAL A 220 7.91 -29.18 -5.87
N LYS A 221 8.68 -29.78 -4.95
CA LYS A 221 9.20 -29.08 -3.76
C LYS A 221 9.98 -27.79 -4.09
N SER A 222 10.72 -27.78 -5.21
CA SER A 222 11.47 -26.62 -5.66
C SER A 222 10.60 -25.54 -6.33
N ASP A 223 9.33 -25.80 -6.60
CA ASP A 223 8.40 -24.89 -7.28
C ASP A 223 7.23 -24.44 -6.39
N ALA A 224 6.91 -25.21 -5.36
CA ALA A 224 5.68 -25.09 -4.57
C ALA A 224 5.43 -23.69 -3.97
N ASP A 225 6.51 -22.98 -3.60
CA ASP A 225 6.43 -21.69 -2.92
C ASP A 225 6.53 -20.49 -3.89
N TYR A 226 6.78 -20.73 -5.17
CA TYR A 226 6.90 -19.65 -6.15
C TYR A 226 5.53 -19.06 -6.51
N TYR A 227 5.52 -17.74 -6.63
CA TYR A 227 4.46 -16.98 -7.27
C TYR A 227 4.84 -16.72 -8.72
N TYR A 228 4.07 -17.26 -9.65
CA TYR A 228 4.19 -16.98 -11.07
C TYR A 228 3.31 -15.79 -11.44
N ILE A 229 3.89 -14.81 -12.12
CA ILE A 229 3.24 -13.59 -12.56
C ILE A 229 3.31 -13.55 -14.08
N THR A 230 2.14 -13.40 -14.72
CA THR A 230 2.03 -13.14 -16.15
C THR A 230 1.80 -11.66 -16.33
N ALA A 231 2.71 -11.00 -17.05
CA ALA A 231 2.54 -9.59 -17.35
C ALA A 231 1.33 -9.35 -18.26
N PHE A 232 0.85 -8.11 -18.32
CA PHE A 232 -0.13 -7.73 -19.33
C PHE A 232 0.55 -7.75 -20.69
N GLN A 233 -0.14 -8.30 -21.68
CA GLN A 233 0.38 -8.39 -23.04
C GLN A 233 0.65 -7.00 -23.63
N VAL A 234 1.86 -6.76 -24.12
CA VAL A 234 2.27 -5.51 -24.77
C VAL A 234 2.36 -5.75 -26.27
N GLY A 235 1.39 -5.25 -27.02
CA GLY A 235 1.27 -5.57 -28.44
C GLY A 235 1.11 -7.08 -28.63
N ASN A 236 2.11 -7.72 -29.25
CA ASN A 236 2.13 -9.17 -29.49
C ASN A 236 3.10 -9.94 -28.58
N ASP A 237 3.75 -9.25 -27.65
CA ASP A 237 4.73 -9.82 -26.73
C ASP A 237 4.13 -10.00 -25.34
N ASN A 238 4.55 -11.05 -24.62
CA ASN A 238 4.18 -11.27 -23.23
C ASN A 238 5.29 -12.03 -22.49
N ILE A 239 5.33 -11.93 -21.17
CA ILE A 239 6.32 -12.60 -20.32
C ILE A 239 5.66 -13.23 -19.10
N VAL A 240 6.27 -14.31 -18.62
CA VAL A 240 6.01 -14.88 -17.30
C VAL A 240 7.31 -14.92 -16.52
N TYR A 241 7.21 -14.57 -15.25
CA TYR A 241 8.31 -14.57 -14.32
C TYR A 241 7.82 -15.06 -12.96
N LYS A 242 8.75 -15.46 -12.09
CA LYS A 242 8.43 -15.99 -10.77
C LYS A 242 9.23 -15.32 -9.66
N THR A 243 8.68 -15.33 -8.46
CA THR A 243 9.31 -14.80 -7.24
C THR A 243 8.89 -15.60 -6.01
N LEU A 244 9.72 -15.57 -4.97
CA LEU A 244 9.40 -16.10 -3.63
C LEU A 244 9.00 -14.97 -2.66
N SER A 245 9.60 -13.78 -2.83
CA SER A 245 9.57 -12.69 -1.84
C SER A 245 9.08 -11.35 -2.40
N PHE A 246 8.88 -11.25 -3.71
CA PHE A 246 8.67 -10.00 -4.44
C PHE A 246 9.84 -9.00 -4.37
N GLU A 247 11.04 -9.48 -4.02
CA GLU A 247 12.28 -8.70 -4.03
C GLU A 247 13.15 -9.09 -5.23
N ASP A 248 13.32 -10.40 -5.43
CA ASP A 248 14.06 -11.01 -6.52
C ASP A 248 13.14 -11.74 -7.50
N TYR A 249 13.49 -11.67 -8.78
CA TYR A 249 12.67 -12.18 -9.86
C TYR A 249 13.45 -13.03 -10.85
N ILE A 250 12.82 -14.14 -11.26
CA ILE A 250 13.37 -15.09 -12.22
C ILE A 250 12.51 -15.04 -13.49
N PHE A 251 13.14 -14.81 -14.63
CA PHE A 251 12.47 -14.83 -15.92
C PHE A 251 12.23 -16.28 -16.36
N VAL A 252 10.96 -16.65 -16.59
CA VAL A 252 10.59 -18.06 -16.83
C VAL A 252 10.37 -18.34 -18.30
N ARG A 253 9.53 -17.55 -18.97
CA ARG A 253 9.14 -17.79 -20.36
C ARG A 253 8.60 -16.52 -21.01
N TYR A 254 8.60 -16.50 -22.33
CA TYR A 254 8.12 -15.37 -23.12
C TYR A 254 7.31 -15.81 -24.32
N LYS A 255 6.52 -14.87 -24.83
CA LYS A 255 5.83 -14.91 -26.10
C LYS A 255 6.35 -13.74 -26.92
N LYS A 256 6.80 -14.00 -28.15
CA LYS A 256 7.30 -12.99 -29.06
C LYS A 256 6.46 -12.95 -30.33
N ASP A 257 6.08 -11.76 -30.77
CA ASP A 257 5.36 -11.52 -32.03
C ASP A 257 4.11 -12.42 -32.21
N GLY A 258 3.40 -12.71 -31.11
CA GLY A 258 2.16 -13.48 -31.16
C GLY A 258 2.37 -15.00 -31.22
N GLY A 259 3.63 -15.45 -31.26
CA GLY A 259 4.03 -16.85 -31.37
C GLY A 259 3.75 -17.72 -30.13
N PRO A 260 4.29 -18.95 -30.09
CA PRO A 260 4.14 -19.82 -28.94
C PRO A 260 4.95 -19.33 -27.73
N TRP A 261 4.53 -19.75 -26.53
CA TRP A 261 5.33 -19.58 -25.33
C TRP A 261 6.64 -20.37 -25.46
N THR A 262 7.77 -19.74 -25.12
CA THR A 262 9.10 -20.33 -25.14
C THR A 262 9.75 -20.18 -23.76
N ASP A 263 10.24 -21.29 -23.19
CA ASP A 263 10.86 -21.31 -21.87
C ASP A 263 12.30 -20.78 -21.89
N VAL A 264 12.68 -20.09 -20.82
CA VAL A 264 14.03 -19.53 -20.60
C VAL A 264 14.91 -20.52 -19.84
N GLU A 265 14.36 -21.25 -18.86
CA GLU A 265 15.10 -22.22 -18.03
C GLU A 265 15.78 -23.36 -18.83
N HIS A 266 15.29 -23.65 -20.04
CA HIS A 266 15.78 -24.75 -20.88
C HIS A 266 16.69 -24.31 -22.05
N ARG A 267 17.20 -23.07 -22.04
CA ARG A 267 18.16 -22.67 -23.08
C ARG A 267 19.53 -23.27 -22.78
N ASP A 268 20.06 -24.03 -23.74
CA ASP A 268 21.47 -24.39 -23.78
C ASP A 268 22.31 -23.12 -23.59
N LYS A 269 22.94 -22.97 -22.43
CA LYS A 269 23.96 -21.94 -22.22
C LYS A 269 25.13 -22.31 -23.14
N LYS A 270 25.18 -21.74 -24.34
CA LYS A 270 26.39 -21.75 -25.15
C LYS A 270 27.43 -20.88 -24.43
N TYR A 271 28.29 -21.55 -23.67
CA TYR A 271 29.58 -21.03 -23.22
C TYR A 271 30.54 -20.94 -24.40
#